data_AF-A0A940T3H3-F1
#
_entry.id   AF-A0A940T3H3-F1
#
_cell.length_a   1.000
_cell.length_b   1.000
_cell.length_c   1.000
_cell.angle_alpha   90.00
_cell.angle_beta   90.00
_cell.angle_gamma   90.00
#
_symmetry.space_group_name_H-M   'P 1'
#
loop_
_entity.id
_entity.type
_entity.pdbx_description
1 polymer ?
#
loop_
_entity_poly.entity_id
_entity_poly.type
_entity_poly.pdbx_seq_one_letter_code
_entity_poly.pdbx_strand_id
1 'polypeptide(L)'
;MADDGSVEQLTYAEVVAHVAAIKDMHDEEKSRAAAERLALGWRKIEAAYAADTAEQLVTEGRWRGFSYAEATAWCWNLFQFEPHGFMYPRSQVRSEALQRLERGELPEVFNYPERARELADAGLDPRSYRTHHAALGKPTYDPGEVRRS
;
A
#
# COMPACT_ATOMS: atom_id res chain seq x y z
N MET A 1 -23.10 -14.28 -42.72
CA MET A 1 -22.94 -14.78 -41.34
C MET A 1 -23.67 -13.79 -40.46
N ALA A 2 -24.89 -14.14 -40.05
CA ALA A 2 -25.70 -13.29 -39.18
C ALA A 2 -25.31 -13.59 -37.74
N ASP A 3 -24.85 -12.55 -37.04
CA ASP A 3 -24.77 -12.50 -35.59
C ASP A 3 -26.22 -12.46 -35.07
N ASP A 4 -26.74 -13.62 -34.68
CA ASP A 4 -28.03 -13.74 -34.03
C ASP A 4 -27.89 -13.19 -32.60
N GLY A 5 -28.16 -11.90 -32.45
CA GLY A 5 -28.18 -11.17 -31.18
C GLY A 5 -29.27 -11.64 -30.21
N SER A 6 -29.43 -12.94 -30.04
CA SER A 6 -30.22 -13.55 -28.99
C SER A 6 -29.56 -13.28 -27.65
N VAL A 7 -30.15 -12.36 -26.89
CA VAL A 7 -29.78 -12.16 -25.49
C VAL A 7 -30.35 -13.35 -24.72
N GLU A 8 -29.47 -14.24 -24.27
CA GLU A 8 -29.84 -15.38 -23.43
C GLU A 8 -30.59 -14.88 -22.19
N GLN A 9 -31.89 -15.22 -22.06
CA GLN A 9 -32.70 -14.82 -20.92
C GLN A 9 -32.35 -15.70 -19.72
N LEU A 10 -31.51 -15.19 -18.83
CA LEU A 10 -31.20 -15.83 -17.56
C LEU A 10 -32.41 -15.74 -16.62
N THR A 11 -32.69 -16.85 -15.94
CA THR A 11 -33.63 -16.88 -14.82
C THR A 11 -33.08 -16.09 -13.64
N TYR A 12 -33.96 -15.67 -12.72
CA TYR A 12 -33.54 -14.97 -11.50
C TYR A 12 -32.51 -15.78 -10.68
N ALA A 13 -32.67 -17.11 -10.59
CA ALA A 13 -31.73 -17.97 -9.90
C ALA A 13 -30.34 -17.99 -10.57
N GLU A 14 -30.29 -18.01 -11.91
CA GLU A 14 -29.04 -17.95 -12.66
C GLU A 14 -28.36 -16.59 -12.55
N VAL A 15 -29.13 -15.49 -12.51
CA VAL A 15 -28.60 -14.14 -12.24
C VAL A 15 -27.99 -14.07 -10.84
N VAL A 16 -28.67 -14.61 -9.82
CA VAL A 16 -28.14 -14.65 -8.44
C VAL A 16 -26.86 -15.48 -8.37
N ALA A 17 -26.81 -16.64 -9.01
CA ALA A 17 -25.61 -17.48 -9.05
C ALA A 17 -24.44 -16.79 -9.78
N HIS A 18 -24.70 -16.11 -10.89
CA HIS A 18 -23.67 -15.33 -11.60
C HIS A 18 -23.13 -14.19 -10.77
N VAL A 19 -23.99 -13.43 -10.08
CA VAL A 19 -23.56 -12.32 -9.21
C VAL A 19 -22.71 -12.84 -8.05
N ALA A 20 -23.10 -13.97 -7.43
CA ALA A 20 -22.31 -14.59 -6.39
C ALA A 20 -20.92 -15.02 -6.90
N ALA A 21 -20.85 -15.69 -8.04
CA ALA A 21 -19.58 -16.11 -8.63
C ALA A 21 -18.66 -14.91 -8.99
N ILE A 22 -19.23 -13.83 -9.54
CA ILE A 22 -18.48 -12.59 -9.82
C ILE A 22 -17.94 -11.97 -8.53
N LYS A 23 -18.76 -11.95 -7.47
CA LYS A 23 -18.34 -11.41 -6.17
C LYS A 23 -17.20 -12.24 -5.58
N ASP A 24 -17.30 -13.56 -5.60
CA ASP A 24 -16.27 -14.45 -5.08
C ASP A 24 -14.95 -14.28 -5.85
N MET A 25 -15.02 -14.23 -7.18
CA MET A 25 -13.83 -13.95 -8.02
C MET A 25 -13.20 -12.59 -7.69
N HIS A 26 -14.01 -11.56 -7.49
CA HIS A 26 -13.52 -10.22 -7.15
C HIS A 26 -12.89 -10.17 -5.75
N ASP A 27 -13.47 -10.87 -4.79
CA ASP A 27 -12.96 -10.98 -3.42
C ASP A 27 -11.63 -11.77 -3.39
N GLU A 28 -11.52 -12.84 -4.19
CA GLU A 28 -10.26 -13.59 -4.38
C GLU A 28 -9.18 -12.71 -5.02
N GLU A 29 -9.50 -11.97 -6.07
CA GLU A 29 -8.56 -11.06 -6.74
C GLU A 29 -8.08 -9.95 -5.80
N LYS A 30 -9.00 -9.37 -5.02
CA LYS A 30 -8.65 -8.39 -3.97
C LYS A 30 -7.73 -8.98 -2.92
N SER A 31 -8.02 -10.19 -2.44
CA SER A 31 -7.18 -10.86 -1.44
C SER A 31 -5.78 -11.12 -1.99
N ARG A 32 -5.67 -11.58 -3.24
CA ARG A 32 -4.38 -11.79 -3.90
C ARG A 32 -3.61 -10.48 -4.05
N ALA A 33 -4.24 -9.42 -4.54
CA ALA A 33 -3.62 -8.11 -4.70
C ALA A 33 -3.15 -7.53 -3.35
N ALA A 34 -3.94 -7.70 -2.28
CA ALA A 34 -3.54 -7.29 -0.94
C ALA A 34 -2.30 -8.07 -0.44
N ALA A 35 -2.25 -9.38 -0.67
CA ALA A 35 -1.10 -10.22 -0.31
C ALA A 35 0.16 -9.81 -1.10
N GLU A 36 0.02 -9.51 -2.40
CA GLU A 36 1.12 -9.04 -3.24
C GLU A 36 1.68 -7.69 -2.77
N ARG A 37 0.81 -6.74 -2.39
CA ARG A 37 1.22 -5.46 -1.79
C ARG A 37 2.00 -5.68 -0.49
N LEU A 38 1.50 -6.54 0.39
CA LEU A 38 2.18 -6.89 1.64
C LEU A 38 3.56 -7.53 1.38
N ALA A 39 3.65 -8.45 0.43
CA ALA A 39 4.92 -9.07 0.06
C ALA A 39 5.90 -8.07 -0.54
N LEU A 40 5.43 -7.15 -1.40
CA LEU A 40 6.25 -6.08 -1.97
C LEU A 40 6.85 -5.18 -0.89
N GLY A 41 6.03 -4.71 0.06
CA GLY A 41 6.52 -3.86 1.15
C GLY A 41 7.58 -4.55 2.00
N TRP A 42 7.39 -5.85 2.32
CA TRP A 42 8.38 -6.62 3.08
C TRP A 42 9.71 -6.73 2.33
N ARG A 43 9.67 -7.09 1.04
CA ARG A 43 10.88 -7.18 0.20
C ARG A 43 11.64 -5.86 0.12
N LYS A 44 10.92 -4.74 -0.01
CA LYS A 44 11.53 -3.41 -0.10
C LYS A 44 12.17 -2.97 1.22
N ILE A 45 11.56 -3.32 2.35
CA ILE A 45 12.15 -3.09 3.69
C ILE A 45 13.43 -3.91 3.85
N GLU A 46 13.38 -5.21 3.57
CA GLU A 46 14.56 -6.06 3.72
C GLU A 46 15.70 -5.66 2.77
N ALA A 47 15.37 -5.27 1.53
CA ALA A 47 16.36 -4.73 0.60
C ALA A 47 17.01 -3.43 1.10
N ALA A 48 16.25 -2.56 1.80
CA ALA A 48 16.80 -1.33 2.36
C ALA A 48 17.79 -1.60 3.50
N TYR A 49 17.49 -2.56 4.38
CA TYR A 49 18.40 -2.97 5.46
C TYR A 49 19.62 -3.77 4.97
N ALA A 50 19.53 -4.40 3.80
CA ALA A 50 20.64 -5.14 3.19
C ALA A 50 21.56 -4.28 2.31
N ALA A 51 21.21 -3.01 2.06
CA ALA A 51 22.00 -2.12 1.21
C ALA A 51 23.26 -1.61 1.91
N ASP A 52 24.32 -1.33 1.14
CA ASP A 52 25.56 -0.74 1.67
C ASP A 52 25.35 0.64 2.33
N THR A 53 24.26 1.31 1.96
CA THR A 53 23.85 2.61 2.51
C THR A 53 22.93 2.49 3.72
N ALA A 54 22.61 1.27 4.18
CA ALA A 54 21.58 1.04 5.20
C ALA A 54 21.78 1.88 6.46
N GLU A 55 23.00 1.89 6.99
CA GLU A 55 23.38 2.60 8.23
C GLU A 55 23.78 4.06 8.00
N GLN A 56 23.79 4.53 6.75
CA GLN A 56 24.10 5.93 6.48
C GLN A 56 22.98 6.80 7.04
N LEU A 57 23.34 7.85 7.77
CA LEU A 57 22.36 8.77 8.33
C LEU A 57 21.88 9.74 7.26
N VAL A 58 20.57 9.99 7.25
CA VAL A 58 19.99 11.10 6.51
C VAL A 58 20.38 12.39 7.24
N THR A 59 21.11 13.28 6.56
CA THR A 59 21.62 14.53 7.14
C THR A 59 20.74 15.74 6.87
N GLU A 60 19.88 15.67 5.85
CA GLU A 60 19.05 16.78 5.37
C GLU A 60 17.56 16.46 5.37
N GLY A 61 16.73 17.49 5.21
CA GLY A 61 15.28 17.35 5.11
C GLY A 61 14.59 16.94 6.42
N ARG A 62 13.33 16.52 6.29
CA ARG A 62 12.46 16.07 7.39
C ARG A 62 12.72 14.62 7.77
N TRP A 63 13.48 13.84 7.02
CA TRP A 63 13.94 12.50 7.42
C TRP A 63 15.26 12.52 8.20
N ARG A 64 15.87 13.71 8.40
CA ARG A 64 17.11 13.87 9.16
C ARG A 64 17.07 13.14 10.50
N GLY A 65 18.13 12.38 10.78
CA GLY A 65 18.36 11.65 12.02
C GLY A 65 18.00 10.16 11.96
N PHE A 66 17.24 9.72 10.96
CA PHE A 66 17.08 8.29 10.66
C PHE A 66 18.22 7.77 9.80
N SER A 67 18.48 6.46 9.85
CA SER A 67 19.25 5.80 8.81
C SER A 67 18.46 5.73 7.49
N TYR A 68 19.13 5.60 6.35
CA TYR A 68 18.46 5.43 5.06
C TYR A 68 17.57 4.18 5.05
N ALA A 69 17.99 3.09 5.69
CA ALA A 69 17.19 1.89 5.82
C ALA A 69 15.91 2.14 6.64
N GLU A 70 16.02 2.79 7.79
CA GLU A 70 14.89 3.12 8.65
C GLU A 70 13.89 4.05 7.96
N ALA A 71 14.37 5.13 7.35
CA ALA A 71 13.52 6.10 6.65
C ALA A 71 12.77 5.43 5.48
N THR A 72 13.46 4.58 4.72
CA THR A 72 12.85 3.80 3.62
C THR A 72 11.80 2.84 4.17
N ALA A 73 12.10 2.14 5.26
CA ALA A 73 11.18 1.18 5.86
C ALA A 73 9.93 1.85 6.43
N TRP A 74 10.08 3.01 7.07
CA TRP A 74 8.97 3.83 7.53
C TRP A 74 8.10 4.31 6.36
N CYS A 75 8.71 4.78 5.26
CA CYS A 75 7.96 5.14 4.06
C CYS A 75 7.08 3.98 3.58
N TRP A 76 7.65 2.79 3.37
CA TRP A 76 6.88 1.63 2.90
C TRP A 76 5.73 1.25 3.84
N ASN A 77 5.96 1.31 5.15
CA ASN A 77 4.94 1.00 6.14
C ASN A 77 3.81 2.03 6.16
N LEU A 78 4.13 3.32 6.19
CA LEU A 78 3.13 4.39 6.28
C LEU A 78 2.32 4.50 4.97
N PHE A 79 2.97 4.30 3.81
CA PHE A 79 2.26 4.20 2.53
C PHE A 79 1.32 2.99 2.44
N GLN A 80 1.58 1.91 3.18
CA GLN A 80 0.70 0.74 3.15
C GLN A 80 -0.39 0.79 4.20
N PHE A 81 -0.08 1.24 5.42
CA PHE A 81 -0.98 1.08 6.57
C PHE A 81 -1.64 2.38 7.05
N GLU A 82 -1.14 3.55 6.65
CA GLU A 82 -1.72 4.84 7.03
C GLU A 82 -2.11 5.64 5.77
N PRO A 83 -3.16 5.23 5.03
CA PRO A 83 -3.64 6.02 3.90
C PRO A 83 -4.25 7.35 4.36
N HIS A 84 -3.45 8.41 4.35
CA HIS A 84 -3.96 9.78 4.46
C HIS A 84 -4.48 10.29 3.11
N GLY A 85 -5.78 10.60 3.06
CA GLY A 85 -6.40 11.40 1.99
C GLY A 85 -6.92 10.60 0.80
N PHE A 86 -8.22 10.30 0.82
CA PHE A 86 -8.93 9.66 -0.28
C PHE A 86 -9.46 10.65 -1.33
N MET A 87 -9.41 11.96 -1.05
CA MET A 87 -9.94 13.00 -1.93
C MET A 87 -8.82 13.70 -2.71
N TYR A 88 -9.10 14.00 -3.99
CA TYR A 88 -8.25 14.84 -4.81
C TYR A 88 -8.00 16.20 -4.11
N PRO A 89 -6.76 16.73 -4.10
CA PRO A 89 -5.57 16.34 -4.86
C PRO A 89 -4.66 15.29 -4.19
N ARG A 90 -5.04 14.74 -3.02
CA ARG A 90 -4.14 13.89 -2.21
C ARG A 90 -3.82 12.54 -2.87
N SER A 91 -4.69 12.02 -3.74
CA SER A 91 -4.46 10.78 -4.50
C SER A 91 -3.32 10.91 -5.52
N GLN A 92 -3.24 12.04 -6.23
CA GLN A 92 -2.16 12.31 -7.17
C GLN A 92 -0.81 12.44 -6.45
N VAL A 93 -0.77 13.24 -5.38
CA VAL A 93 0.43 13.39 -4.54
C VAL A 93 0.92 12.04 -4.01
N ARG A 94 0.00 11.14 -3.65
CA ARG A 94 0.35 9.78 -3.20
C ARG A 94 0.96 8.95 -4.32
N SER A 95 0.38 8.98 -5.52
CA SER A 95 0.90 8.24 -6.68
C SER A 95 2.31 8.69 -7.04
N GLU A 96 2.53 10.01 -7.12
CA GLU A 96 3.85 10.59 -7.42
C GLU A 96 4.87 10.23 -6.32
N ALA A 97 4.47 10.31 -5.05
CA ALA A 97 5.34 9.97 -3.94
C ALA A 97 5.67 8.47 -3.87
N LEU A 98 4.73 7.59 -4.23
CA LEU A 98 4.99 6.16 -4.31
C LEU A 98 5.99 5.84 -5.43
N GLN A 99 5.86 6.47 -6.60
CA GLN A 99 6.83 6.33 -7.70
C GLN A 99 8.23 6.79 -7.27
N ARG A 100 8.33 7.90 -6.52
CA ARG A 100 9.59 8.37 -5.95
C ARG A 100 10.18 7.36 -4.96
N LEU A 101 9.36 6.81 -4.07
CA LEU A 101 9.78 5.77 -3.12
C LEU A 101 10.28 4.50 -3.84
N GLU A 102 9.61 4.09 -4.91
CA GLU A 102 10.02 2.93 -5.72
C GLU A 102 11.39 3.12 -6.38
N ARG A 103 11.76 4.36 -6.71
CA ARG A 103 13.09 4.76 -7.20
C ARG A 103 14.14 4.91 -6.09
N GLY A 104 13.78 4.67 -4.83
CA GLY A 104 14.67 4.78 -3.68
C GLY A 104 14.80 6.18 -3.10
N GLU A 105 13.93 7.12 -3.49
CA GLU A 105 13.86 8.43 -2.85
C GLU A 105 13.08 8.35 -1.53
N LEU A 106 13.23 9.36 -0.66
CA LEU A 106 12.50 9.50 0.60
C LEU A 106 11.43 10.62 0.46
N PRO A 107 10.15 10.29 0.21
CA PRO A 107 9.11 11.31 0.09
C PRO A 107 8.80 11.97 1.45
N GLU A 108 8.58 13.28 1.43
CA GLU A 108 8.21 14.08 2.62
C GLU A 108 6.74 14.53 2.56
N VAL A 109 5.86 13.59 2.27
CA VAL A 109 4.42 13.83 2.11
C VAL A 109 3.63 13.37 3.33
N PHE A 110 2.42 13.89 3.49
CA PHE A 110 1.44 13.47 4.50
C PHE A 110 1.92 13.48 5.96
N ASN A 111 2.96 14.28 6.28
CA ASN A 111 3.62 14.29 7.60
C ASN A 111 4.15 12.91 8.04
N TYR A 112 4.44 12.02 7.08
CA TYR A 112 5.05 10.73 7.38
C TYR A 112 6.39 10.81 8.12
N PRO A 113 7.29 11.78 7.86
CA PRO A 113 8.53 11.88 8.64
C PRO A 113 8.27 12.17 10.13
N GLU A 114 7.30 13.01 10.46
CA GLU A 114 6.90 13.28 11.85
C GLU A 114 6.23 12.07 12.46
N ARG A 115 5.33 11.42 11.71
CA ARG A 115 4.66 10.21 12.16
C ARG A 115 5.64 9.08 12.48
N ALA A 116 6.68 8.93 11.65
CA ALA A 116 7.75 7.98 11.89
C ALA A 116 8.53 8.30 13.18
N ARG A 117 8.78 9.58 13.47
CA ARG A 117 9.40 10.00 14.74
C ARG A 117 8.52 9.69 15.93
N GLU A 118 7.23 10.02 15.88
CA GLU A 118 6.29 9.70 16.96
C GLU A 118 6.28 8.20 17.28
N LEU A 119 6.30 7.36 16.24
CA LEU A 119 6.35 5.90 16.40
C LEU A 119 7.69 5.42 16.98
N ALA A 120 8.80 5.98 16.50
CA ALA A 120 10.14 5.67 17.02
C ALA A 120 10.32 6.12 18.48
N ASP A 121 9.85 7.31 18.83
CA ASP A 121 9.86 7.85 20.20
C ASP A 121 8.97 7.01 21.14
N ALA A 122 7.91 6.39 20.60
CA ALA A 122 7.09 5.40 21.32
C ALA A 122 7.74 4.01 21.41
N GLY A 123 8.97 3.83 20.91
CA GLY A 123 9.74 2.59 20.97
C GLY A 123 9.39 1.56 19.89
N LEU A 124 8.69 1.96 18.83
CA LEU A 124 8.42 1.08 17.69
C LEU A 124 9.50 1.26 16.62
N ASP A 125 9.96 0.14 16.08
CA ASP A 125 10.80 0.11 14.87
C ASP A 125 9.94 -0.27 13.65
N PRO A 126 10.42 -0.04 12.42
CA PRO A 126 9.65 -0.35 11.21
C PRO A 126 9.23 -1.83 11.09
N ARG A 127 10.08 -2.78 11.49
CA ARG A 127 9.77 -4.22 11.37
C ARG A 127 8.73 -4.64 12.41
N SER A 128 8.86 -4.17 13.66
CA SER A 128 7.86 -4.45 14.70
C SER A 128 6.51 -3.81 14.35
N TYR A 129 6.49 -2.55 13.92
CA TYR A 129 5.27 -1.88 13.45
C TYR A 129 4.53 -2.69 12.37
N ARG A 130 5.27 -3.15 11.35
CA ARG A 130 4.71 -3.95 10.27
C ARG A 130 4.18 -5.30 10.74
N THR A 131 4.95 -5.99 11.59
CA THR A 131 4.56 -7.29 12.14
C THR A 131 3.26 -7.17 12.94
N HIS A 132 3.14 -6.13 13.76
CA HIS A 132 1.90 -5.84 14.50
C HIS A 132 0.72 -5.59 13.57
N HIS A 133 0.89 -4.77 12.53
CA HIS A 133 -0.18 -4.49 11.58
C HIS A 133 -0.61 -5.72 10.76
N ALA A 134 0.35 -6.56 10.36
CA ALA A 134 0.07 -7.82 9.69
C ALA A 134 -0.68 -8.80 10.61
N ALA A 135 -0.28 -8.92 11.88
CA ALA A 135 -0.95 -9.77 12.87
C ALA A 135 -2.40 -9.33 13.15
N LEU A 136 -2.67 -8.02 13.10
CA LEU A 136 -4.03 -7.46 13.24
C LEU A 136 -4.87 -7.58 11.97
N GLY A 137 -4.31 -8.09 10.86
CA GLY A 137 -5.00 -8.17 9.58
C GLY A 137 -5.42 -6.80 9.03
N LYS A 138 -4.69 -5.72 9.37
CA LYS A 138 -5.07 -4.39 8.89
C LYS A 138 -4.99 -4.33 7.36
N PRO A 139 -6.01 -3.75 6.70
CA PRO A 139 -6.01 -3.62 5.25
C PRO A 139 -4.84 -2.73 4.81
N THR A 140 -4.25 -3.06 3.66
CA THR A 140 -3.29 -2.18 2.98
C THR A 140 -4.01 -1.26 2.01
N TYR A 141 -3.45 -0.06 1.81
CA TYR A 141 -3.95 0.87 0.80
C TYR A 141 -4.06 0.21 -0.58
N ASP A 142 -5.24 0.35 -1.19
CA ASP A 142 -5.53 -0.09 -2.55
C ASP A 142 -5.79 1.11 -3.48
N PRO A 143 -4.94 1.38 -4.48
CA PRO A 143 -5.21 2.41 -5.48
C PRO A 143 -6.51 2.18 -6.27
N GLY A 144 -7.00 0.94 -6.36
CA GLY A 144 -8.25 0.59 -7.03
C GLY A 144 -9.51 1.06 -6.29
N GLU A 145 -9.41 1.36 -4.99
CA GLU A 145 -10.50 1.97 -4.22
C GLU A 145 -10.70 3.47 -4.53
N VAL A 146 -9.83 4.08 -5.36
CA VAL A 146 -9.81 5.52 -5.64
C VAL A 146 -10.96 6.00 -6.56
N ARG A 147 -11.89 5.14 -7.03
CA ARG A 147 -13.07 5.57 -7.81
C ARG A 147 -14.33 4.72 -7.61
N ARG A 148 -15.35 5.32 -6.97
CA ARG A 148 -16.73 5.60 -7.45
C ARG A 148 -17.57 6.09 -6.26
N SER A 149 -17.38 7.34 -5.85
CA SER A 149 -18.39 8.10 -5.08
C SER A 149 -18.74 9.34 -5.87
#